data_AF-R6DS00-F1
#
_entry.id   AF-R6DS00-F1
#
_cell.length_a   1.000
_cell.length_b   1.000
_cell.length_c   1.000
_cell.angle_alpha   90.00
_cell.angle_beta   90.00
_cell.angle_gamma   90.00
#
_symmetry.space_group_name_H-M   'P 1'
#
loop_
_entity.id
_entity.type
_entity.pdbx_description
1 polymer ?
#
loop_
_entity_poly.entity_id
_entity_poly.type
_entity_poly.pdbx_seq_one_letter_code
_entity_poly.pdbx_strand_id
1 'polypeptide(L)'
;MGEWENMFKGQQLVSQQVQSVTVDLGSEVESITGIYIRAANNLTVPKSMEVTYAAENGMNAATSFGTVECVGPDMYIVFPRPVKARYLGLKDITPARGAFSFMNFFVYTKE
;
A
#
# COMPACT_ATOMS: atom_id res chain seq x y z
N MET A 1 9.32 17.57 10.42
CA MET A 1 10.03 16.41 9.83
C MET A 1 9.19 15.19 10.12
N GLY A 2 8.51 14.64 9.10
CA GLY A 2 7.74 13.41 9.24
C GLY A 2 8.62 12.19 9.48
N GLU A 3 8.09 11.22 10.22
CA GLU A 3 8.73 9.92 10.47
C GLU A 3 8.06 8.83 9.63
N TRP A 4 8.85 7.89 9.10
CA TRP A 4 8.36 6.75 8.35
C TRP A 4 7.94 5.63 9.31
N GLU A 5 6.65 5.34 9.44
CA GLU A 5 6.15 4.20 10.25
C GLU A 5 6.03 2.93 9.40
N ASN A 6 6.62 1.81 9.87
CA ASN A 6 6.48 0.52 9.21
C ASN A 6 5.19 -0.18 9.65
N MET A 7 4.24 -0.25 8.74
CA MET A 7 2.90 -0.77 9.04
C MET A 7 2.84 -2.29 9.15
N PHE A 8 3.88 -3.02 8.74
CA PHE A 8 3.98 -4.46 9.01
C PHE A 8 4.62 -4.78 10.37
N LYS A 9 5.11 -3.78 11.12
CA LYS A 9 5.73 -3.98 12.46
C LYS A 9 6.81 -5.08 12.49
N GLY A 10 7.60 -5.19 11.42
CA GLY A 10 8.63 -6.22 11.26
C GLY A 10 8.12 -7.59 10.78
N GLN A 11 6.83 -7.72 10.48
CA GLN A 11 6.27 -8.89 9.81
C GLN A 11 6.42 -8.78 8.29
N GLN A 12 6.37 -9.92 7.61
CA GLN A 12 6.37 -9.98 6.15
C GLN A 12 5.06 -10.60 5.70
N LEU A 13 4.35 -9.91 4.80
CA LEU A 13 3.25 -10.52 4.08
C LEU A 13 3.82 -11.38 2.96
N VAL A 14 3.39 -12.63 2.85
CA VAL A 14 3.72 -13.54 1.74
C VAL A 14 2.47 -14.28 1.33
N SER A 15 2.18 -14.33 0.03
CA SER A 15 1.06 -15.10 -0.49
C SER A 15 1.36 -15.67 -1.87
N GLN A 16 0.87 -16.88 -2.13
CA GLN A 16 0.88 -17.53 -3.45
C GLN A 16 -0.40 -17.28 -4.26
N GLN A 17 -1.40 -16.65 -3.63
CA GLN A 17 -2.71 -16.39 -4.21
C GLN A 17 -2.98 -14.89 -4.28
N VAL A 18 -3.95 -14.51 -5.11
CA VAL A 18 -4.46 -13.13 -5.12
C VAL A 18 -4.98 -12.79 -3.73
N GLN A 19 -4.54 -11.66 -3.19
CA GLN A 19 -4.95 -11.22 -1.86
C GLN A 19 -5.21 -9.72 -1.81
N SER A 20 -5.99 -9.33 -0.81
CA SER A 20 -6.28 -7.94 -0.49
C SER A 20 -5.89 -7.65 0.95
N VAL A 21 -5.24 -6.51 1.17
CA VAL A 21 -4.82 -6.04 2.49
C VAL A 21 -5.40 -4.67 2.72
N THR A 22 -5.77 -4.38 3.97
CA THR A 22 -6.08 -3.03 4.41
C THR A 22 -5.11 -2.64 5.51
N VAL A 23 -4.48 -1.50 5.36
CA VAL A 23 -3.60 -0.86 6.34
C VAL A 23 -4.42 0.19 7.08
N ASP A 24 -4.56 0.04 8.39
CA ASP A 24 -5.13 1.07 9.28
C ASP A 24 -3.99 1.94 9.82
N LEU A 25 -4.06 3.24 9.56
CA LEU A 25 -3.08 4.23 9.99
C LEU A 25 -3.22 4.61 11.47
N GLY A 26 -4.23 4.08 12.18
CA GLY A 26 -4.49 4.32 13.59
C GLY A 26 -5.27 5.62 13.85
N SER A 27 -4.99 6.66 13.09
CA SER A 27 -5.77 7.91 13.03
C SER A 27 -5.90 8.40 11.60
N GLU A 28 -6.88 9.28 11.37
CA GLU A 28 -7.05 9.94 10.08
C GLU A 28 -5.88 10.90 9.77
N VAL A 29 -5.31 10.77 8.58
CA VAL A 29 -4.18 11.57 8.09
C VAL A 29 -4.65 12.44 6.94
N GLU A 30 -4.43 13.75 7.03
CA GLU A 30 -5.04 14.76 6.13
C GLU A 30 -4.32 14.94 4.77
N SER A 31 -3.03 14.62 4.70
CA SER A 31 -2.17 15.06 3.59
C SER A 31 -1.27 13.96 3.00
N ILE A 32 -1.81 12.75 2.84
CA ILE A 32 -1.08 11.64 2.23
C ILE A 32 -0.87 11.94 0.75
N THR A 33 0.40 11.93 0.30
CA THR A 33 0.77 12.21 -1.09
C THR A 33 1.38 11.01 -1.81
N GLY A 34 1.64 9.93 -1.10
CA GLY A 34 2.03 8.67 -1.72
C GLY A 34 2.28 7.57 -0.71
N ILE A 35 2.52 6.39 -1.25
CA ILE A 35 2.91 5.21 -0.50
C ILE A 35 4.19 4.62 -1.10
N TYR A 36 4.99 4.01 -0.24
CA TYR A 36 6.14 3.22 -0.64
C TYR A 36 6.00 1.81 -0.08
N ILE A 37 6.18 0.81 -0.95
CA ILE A 37 6.07 -0.60 -0.60
C ILE A 37 7.33 -1.30 -1.08
N ARG A 38 7.91 -2.13 -0.20
CA ARG A 38 9.08 -2.92 -0.53
C ARG A 38 8.76 -4.41 -0.52
N ALA A 39 8.97 -5.10 -1.63
CA ALA A 39 8.98 -6.55 -1.68
C ALA A 39 10.28 -7.10 -1.05
N ALA A 40 10.24 -8.34 -0.53
CA ALA A 40 11.44 -8.91 0.09
C ALA A 40 12.60 -9.10 -0.89
N ASN A 41 12.31 -9.37 -2.17
CA ASN A 41 13.28 -9.48 -3.25
C ASN A 41 12.60 -9.38 -4.64
N ASN A 42 13.42 -9.35 -5.69
CA ASN A 42 12.98 -9.27 -7.09
C ASN A 42 12.09 -10.43 -7.58
N LEU A 43 12.11 -11.59 -6.90
CA LEU A 43 11.34 -12.77 -7.29
C LEU A 43 9.92 -12.76 -6.72
N THR A 44 9.68 -11.93 -5.70
CA THR A 44 8.40 -11.86 -4.97
C THR A 44 7.72 -10.50 -5.14
N VAL A 45 8.09 -9.77 -6.19
CA VAL A 45 7.36 -8.58 -6.60
C VAL A 45 5.99 -9.03 -7.14
N PRO A 46 4.88 -8.43 -6.70
CA PRO A 46 3.60 -8.70 -7.33
C PRO A 46 3.63 -8.24 -8.80
N LYS A 47 2.70 -8.73 -9.61
CA LYS A 47 2.48 -8.23 -10.97
C LYS A 47 1.80 -6.86 -10.91
N SER A 48 0.71 -6.80 -10.16
CA SER A 48 -0.10 -5.60 -10.00
C SER A 48 -0.93 -5.66 -8.73
N MET A 49 -1.47 -4.50 -8.35
CA MET A 49 -2.44 -4.34 -7.26
C MET A 49 -3.27 -3.07 -7.50
N GLU A 50 -4.50 -3.04 -7.03
CA GLU A 50 -5.28 -1.81 -6.93
C GLU A 50 -4.98 -1.12 -5.60
N VAL A 51 -4.75 0.19 -5.64
CA VAL A 51 -4.62 1.00 -4.43
C VAL A 51 -5.92 1.71 -4.15
N THR A 52 -6.38 1.66 -2.91
CA THR A 52 -7.58 2.38 -2.46
C THR A 52 -7.29 3.14 -1.18
N TYR A 53 -8.12 4.13 -0.87
CA TYR A 53 -8.04 4.89 0.37
C TYR A 53 -9.44 5.19 0.92
N ALA A 54 -9.57 5.26 2.25
CA ALA A 54 -10.83 5.58 2.92
C ALA A 54 -10.60 6.45 4.16
N ALA A 55 -11.49 7.42 4.37
CA ALA A 55 -11.60 8.19 5.60
C ALA A 55 -12.11 7.32 6.77
N GLU A 56 -12.00 7.81 8.00
CA GLU A 56 -12.36 7.08 9.22
C GLU A 56 -13.81 6.57 9.21
N ASN A 57 -14.73 7.42 8.75
CA ASN A 57 -16.16 7.11 8.69
C ASN A 57 -16.58 6.36 7.40
N GLY A 58 -15.61 5.95 6.58
CA GLY A 58 -15.84 5.58 5.18
C GLY A 58 -15.20 4.27 4.73
N MET A 59 -14.87 3.33 5.62
CA MET A 59 -14.19 2.08 5.22
C MET A 59 -14.95 1.30 4.12
N ASN A 60 -16.28 1.34 4.12
CA ASN A 60 -17.14 0.74 3.08
C ASN A 60 -17.26 1.57 1.79
N ALA A 61 -16.71 2.78 1.78
CA ALA A 61 -16.72 3.75 0.68
C ALA A 61 -15.29 4.08 0.22
N ALA A 62 -14.40 3.07 0.23
CA ALA A 62 -13.02 3.24 -0.22
C ALA A 62 -12.99 3.76 -1.67
N THR A 63 -12.23 4.84 -1.88
CA THR A 63 -12.01 5.42 -3.21
C THR A 63 -10.82 4.74 -3.85
N SER A 64 -10.98 4.30 -5.10
CA SER A 64 -9.89 3.72 -5.88
C SER A 64 -8.97 4.82 -6.39
N PHE A 65 -7.67 4.65 -6.13
CA PHE A 65 -6.61 5.36 -6.84
C PHE A 65 -6.38 4.76 -8.23
N GLY A 66 -6.57 3.44 -8.35
CA GLY A 66 -6.41 2.67 -9.58
C GLY A 66 -5.45 1.50 -9.41
N THR A 67 -5.33 0.71 -10.48
CA THR A 67 -4.39 -0.41 -10.57
C THR A 67 -2.98 0.08 -10.93
N VAL A 68 -2.01 -0.39 -10.16
CA VAL A 68 -0.59 -0.14 -10.36
C VAL A 68 0.08 -1.43 -10.82
N GLU A 69 0.78 -1.37 -11.95
CA GLU A 69 1.71 -2.42 -12.37
C GLU A 69 3.01 -2.27 -11.57
N CYS A 70 3.47 -3.37 -10.97
CA CYS A 70 4.56 -3.37 -10.04
C CYS A 70 5.86 -3.76 -10.74
N VAL A 71 6.83 -2.85 -10.74
CA VAL A 71 8.12 -3.02 -11.43
C VAL A 71 9.25 -2.88 -10.43
N GLY A 72 9.94 -3.98 -10.15
CA GLY A 72 11.03 -4.02 -9.19
C GLY A 72 10.58 -4.10 -7.73
N PRO A 73 11.53 -4.27 -6.79
CA PRO A 73 11.24 -4.56 -5.40
C PRO A 73 10.81 -3.32 -4.62
N ASP A 74 11.13 -2.14 -5.13
CA ASP A 74 10.83 -0.84 -4.53
C ASP A 74 9.73 -0.15 -5.34
N MET A 75 8.54 -0.07 -4.78
CA MET A 75 7.34 0.45 -5.45
C MET A 75 6.96 1.79 -4.84
N TYR A 76 7.13 2.87 -5.60
CA TYR A 76 6.72 4.23 -5.21
C TYR A 76 5.45 4.60 -5.96
N ILE A 77 4.39 4.91 -5.21
CA ILE A 77 3.07 5.23 -5.77
C ILE A 77 2.74 6.64 -5.30
N VAL A 78 2.82 7.59 -6.23
CA VAL A 78 2.60 9.01 -5.98
C VAL A 78 1.16 9.35 -6.36
N PHE A 79 0.42 9.94 -5.42
CA PHE A 79 -0.93 10.40 -5.67
C PHE A 79 -0.92 11.75 -6.41
N PRO A 80 -1.82 12.01 -7.37
CA PRO A 80 -1.84 13.24 -8.15
C PRO A 80 -2.19 14.46 -7.30
N ARG A 81 -2.83 14.24 -6.14
CA ARG A 81 -3.18 15.26 -5.15
C ARG A 81 -3.08 14.64 -3.75
N PRO A 82 -2.81 15.44 -2.71
CA PRO A 82 -2.92 14.96 -1.34
C PRO A 82 -4.31 14.40 -1.06
N VAL A 83 -4.38 13.29 -0.34
CA VAL A 83 -5.62 12.65 0.08
C VAL A 83 -5.68 12.55 1.59
N LYS A 84 -6.92 12.60 2.08
CA LYS A 84 -7.27 12.35 3.47
C LYS A 84 -7.67 10.89 3.62
N ALA A 85 -7.01 10.14 4.51
CA ALA A 85 -7.35 8.74 4.76
C ALA A 85 -6.98 8.27 6.17
N ARG A 86 -7.76 7.32 6.68
CA ARG A 86 -7.40 6.46 7.82
C ARG A 86 -7.01 5.06 7.38
N TYR A 87 -7.62 4.58 6.29
CA TYR A 87 -7.35 3.24 5.76
C TYR A 87 -6.77 3.34 4.35
N LEU A 88 -5.74 2.54 4.07
CA LEU A 88 -5.17 2.34 2.74
C LEU A 88 -5.35 0.88 2.34
N GLY A 89 -5.99 0.64 1.20
CA GLY A 89 -6.21 -0.70 0.65
C GLY A 89 -5.18 -1.03 -0.42
N LEU A 90 -4.66 -2.25 -0.36
CA LEU A 90 -3.94 -2.91 -1.45
C LEU A 90 -4.82 -4.08 -1.88
N LYS A 91 -5.62 -3.88 -2.92
CA LYS A 91 -6.61 -4.83 -3.40
C LYS A 91 -6.07 -5.65 -4.56
N ASP A 92 -6.58 -6.87 -4.70
CA ASP A 92 -6.30 -7.79 -5.81
C ASP A 92 -4.81 -7.91 -6.18
N ILE A 93 -3.96 -7.98 -5.14
CA ILE A 93 -2.52 -8.12 -5.28
C ILE A 93 -2.23 -9.44 -5.97
N THR A 94 -1.77 -9.37 -7.20
CA THR A 94 -1.60 -10.54 -8.07
C THR A 94 -0.14 -10.97 -8.06
N PRO A 95 0.21 -12.22 -7.72
CA PRO A 95 1.58 -12.72 -7.84
C PRO A 95 2.10 -12.64 -9.28
N ALA A 96 3.34 -12.18 -9.50
CA ALA A 96 3.97 -12.26 -10.82
C ALA A 96 4.52 -13.65 -11.13
N ARG A 97 5.08 -14.34 -10.11
CA ARG A 97 5.79 -15.62 -10.26
C ARG A 97 5.58 -16.51 -9.04
N GLY A 98 4.42 -17.16 -8.98
CA GLY A 98 4.07 -18.12 -7.92
C GLY A 98 3.75 -17.50 -6.56
N ALA A 99 4.46 -16.45 -6.13
CA ALA A 99 4.18 -15.71 -4.89
C ALA A 99 4.48 -14.21 -5.03
N PHE A 100 3.89 -13.41 -4.14
CA PHE A 100 4.34 -12.05 -3.84
C PHE A 100 4.71 -11.92 -2.36
N SER A 101 5.49 -10.90 -2.03
CA SER A 101 5.71 -10.51 -0.65
C SER A 101 5.84 -9.00 -0.45
N PHE A 102 5.47 -8.52 0.73
CA PHE A 102 5.74 -7.17 1.20
C PHE A 102 6.46 -7.23 2.55
N MET A 103 7.61 -6.57 2.63
CA MET A 103 8.45 -6.47 3.81
C MET A 103 8.22 -5.15 4.55
N ASN A 104 8.06 -4.06 3.80
CA ASN A 104 7.80 -2.75 4.37
C ASN A 104 6.66 -2.05 3.62
N PHE A 105 5.86 -1.30 4.38
CA PHE A 105 4.85 -0.38 3.87
C PHE A 105 5.00 0.94 4.61
N PHE A 106 5.01 2.00 3.83
CA PHE A 106 5.32 3.34 4.28
C PHE A 106 4.38 4.35 3.64
N VAL A 107 3.96 5.36 4.39
CA VAL A 107 3.10 6.45 3.93
C VAL A 107 3.90 7.74 3.91
N TYR A 108 3.76 8.52 2.84
CA TYR A 108 4.37 9.83 2.74
C TYR A 108 3.31 10.92 2.85
N THR A 109 3.49 11.83 3.81
CA THR A 109 2.61 12.98 4.06
C THR A 109 3.31 14.29 3.75
N LYS A 110 2.60 15.23 3.12
CA LYS A 110 3.12 16.59 2.93
C LYS A 110 2.74 17.44 4.15
N GLU A 111 3.72 18.03 4.82
CA GLU A 111 3.50 19.07 5.84
C GLU A 111 2.91 20.35 5.22
#